data_AF-A0A2A7BGX2-F1
#
_entry.id   AF-A0A2A7BGX2-F1
#
_cell.length_a   1.000
_cell.length_b   1.000
_cell.length_c   1.000
_cell.angle_alpha   90.00
_cell.angle_beta   90.00
_cell.angle_gamma   90.00
#
_symmetry.space_group_name_H-M   'P 1'
#
loop_
_entity.id
_entity.type
_entity.pdbx_description
1 polymer ?
#
loop_
_entity_poly.entity_id
_entity_poly.type
_entity_poly.pdbx_seq_one_letter_code
_entity_poly.pdbx_strand_id
1 'polypeptide(L)' 'MRKITQKIERMVFMMAMLWAQEIMSAETVEEAKALYERCPRLLKEKVKAILIKSGFEEITQ' A
#
# COMPACT_ATOMS: atom_id res chain seq x y z
N MET A 1 7.78 10.61 -24.11
CA MET A 1 7.10 9.40 -23.58
C MET A 1 7.71 8.89 -22.27
N ARG A 2 9.00 8.53 -22.21
CA ARG A 2 9.66 7.98 -20.98
C ARG A 2 9.49 8.83 -19.70
N LYS A 3 9.55 10.16 -19.81
CA LYS A 3 9.38 11.07 -18.66
C LYS A 3 7.98 11.02 -18.02
N ILE A 4 6.94 10.83 -18.83
CA ILE A 4 5.54 10.74 -18.34
C ILE A 4 5.35 9.43 -17.60
N THR A 5 5.83 8.31 -18.17
CA THR A 5 5.80 7.00 -17.53
C THR A 5 6.50 7.02 -16.17
N GLN A 6 7.71 7.59 -16.09
CA GLN A 6 8.44 7.72 -14.81
C GLN A 6 7.69 8.57 -13.77
N LYS A 7 7.04 9.65 -14.22
CA LYS A 7 6.25 10.49 -13.31
C LYS A 7 5.04 9.73 -12.76
N ILE A 8 4.34 8.98 -13.62
CA ILE A 8 3.22 8.12 -13.22
C ILE A 8 3.70 7.04 -12.25
N GLU A 9 4.81 6.37 -12.53
CA GLU A 9 5.38 5.35 -11.63
C GLU A 9 5.71 5.92 -10.25
N ARG A 10 6.29 7.12 -10.18
CA ARG A 10 6.56 7.81 -8.91
C ARG A 10 5.28 8.16 -8.16
N MET A 11 4.24 8.62 -8.86
CA MET A 11 2.95 8.91 -8.25
C MET A 11 2.29 7.64 -7.70
N VAL A 12 2.30 6.55 -8.47
CA VAL A 12 1.80 5.24 -8.04
C VAL A 12 2.54 4.74 -6.80
N PHE A 13 3.88 4.89 -6.76
CA PHE A 13 4.66 4.51 -5.60
C PHE A 13 4.34 5.38 -4.37
N MET A 14 4.19 6.69 -4.55
CA MET A 14 3.80 7.62 -3.48
C MET A 14 2.43 7.28 -2.89
N MET A 15 1.44 6.99 -3.76
CA MET A 15 0.10 6.58 -3.31
C MET A 15 0.15 5.25 -2.55
N ALA A 16 0.96 4.29 -2.98
CA ALA A 16 1.13 3.02 -2.26
C ALA A 16 1.76 3.23 -0.86
N MET A 17 2.72 4.16 -0.73
CA MET A 17 3.27 4.50 0.60
C MET A 17 2.22 5.12 1.51
N LEU A 18 1.39 6.05 1.02
CA LEU A 18 0.32 6.67 1.82
C LEU A 18 -0.70 5.62 2.29
N TRP A 19 -1.11 4.70 1.40
CA TRP A 19 -1.99 3.60 1.77
C TRP A 19 -1.37 2.68 2.84
N ALA A 20 -0.09 2.33 2.69
CA ALA A 20 0.59 1.53 3.70
C ALA A 20 0.67 2.26 5.05
N GLN A 21 0.89 3.58 5.05
CA GLN A 21 0.89 4.39 6.27
C GLN A 21 -0.49 4.41 6.94
N GLU A 22 -1.56 4.59 6.18
CA GLU A 22 -2.94 4.55 6.70
C GLU A 22 -3.24 3.19 7.36
N ILE A 23 -2.89 2.10 6.70
CA ILE A 23 -3.06 0.73 7.23
C ILE A 23 -2.24 0.52 8.49
N MET A 24 -0.97 0.95 8.51
CA MET A 24 -0.09 0.81 9.68
C MET A 24 -0.50 1.72 10.85
N SER A 25 -1.33 2.74 10.60
CA SER A 25 -1.86 3.65 11.63
C SER A 25 -3.19 3.20 12.23
N ALA A 26 -3.80 2.11 11.70
CA ALA A 26 -5.03 1.56 12.25
C ALA A 26 -4.84 1.10 13.70
N GLU A 27 -5.88 1.26 14.53
CA GLU A 27 -5.81 0.94 15.96
C GLU A 27 -5.88 -0.58 16.20
N THR A 28 -6.48 -1.32 15.25
CA THR A 28 -6.69 -2.77 15.35
C THR A 28 -6.28 -3.50 14.07
N VAL A 29 -5.97 -4.80 14.19
CA VAL A 29 -5.59 -5.64 13.06
C VAL A 29 -6.78 -5.84 12.10
N GLU A 30 -7.99 -5.92 12.62
CA GLU A 30 -9.22 -6.07 11.85
C GLU A 30 -9.47 -4.85 10.96
N GLU A 31 -9.30 -3.64 11.50
CA GLU A 31 -9.38 -2.41 10.73
C GLU A 31 -8.28 -2.32 9.69
N ALA A 32 -7.05 -2.70 10.05
CA ALA A 32 -5.93 -2.69 9.14
C ALA A 32 -6.17 -3.64 7.96
N LYS A 33 -6.72 -4.83 8.21
CA LYS A 33 -7.14 -5.80 7.17
C LYS A 33 -8.26 -5.24 6.30
N ALA A 34 -9.26 -4.58 6.89
CA ALA A 34 -10.34 -3.95 6.13
C ALA A 34 -9.85 -2.79 5.24
N LEU A 35 -8.92 -1.97 5.73
CA LEU A 35 -8.26 -0.90 4.96
C LEU A 35 -7.40 -1.48 3.84
N TYR A 36 -6.62 -2.52 4.14
CA TYR A 36 -5.87 -3.25 3.13
C TYR A 36 -6.81 -3.83 2.06
N GLU A 37 -7.98 -4.32 2.43
CA GLU A 37 -8.95 -4.86 1.47
C GLU A 37 -9.48 -3.80 0.49
N ARG A 38 -9.67 -2.58 0.97
CA ARG A 38 -10.13 -1.42 0.18
C ARG A 38 -9.06 -0.82 -0.73
N CYS A 39 -7.80 -1.24 -0.61
CA CYS A 39 -6.72 -0.75 -1.48
C CYS A 39 -7.07 -0.95 -2.97
N PRO A 40 -6.88 0.07 -3.82
CA PRO A 40 -7.05 -0.07 -5.26
C PRO A 40 -6.20 -1.22 -5.83
N ARG A 41 -6.77 -2.03 -6.72
CA ARG A 41 -6.11 -3.21 -7.30
C ARG A 41 -4.72 -2.90 -7.89
N LEU A 42 -4.57 -1.73 -8.52
CA LEU A 42 -3.30 -1.31 -9.13
C LEU A 42 -2.19 -1.01 -8.09
N LEU A 43 -2.56 -0.70 -6.85
CA LEU A 43 -1.64 -0.39 -5.74
C LEU A 43 -1.39 -1.59 -4.83
N LYS A 44 -2.34 -2.53 -4.78
CA LYS A 44 -2.40 -3.65 -3.82
C LYS A 44 -1.08 -4.41 -3.69
N GLU A 45 -0.44 -4.78 -4.79
CA GLU A 45 0.84 -5.51 -4.75
C GLU A 45 1.98 -4.66 -4.16
N LYS A 46 2.02 -3.37 -4.47
CA LYS A 46 3.05 -2.45 -3.94
C LYS A 46 2.82 -2.18 -2.46
N VAL A 47 1.56 -1.99 -2.04
CA VAL A 47 1.18 -1.85 -0.63
C VAL A 47 1.55 -3.11 0.14
N LYS A 48 1.21 -4.31 -0.39
CA LYS A 48 1.59 -5.59 0.20
C LYS A 48 3.09 -5.70 0.42
N ALA A 49 3.90 -5.36 -0.59
CA ALA A 49 5.36 -5.39 -0.48
C ALA A 49 5.90 -4.44 0.60
N ILE A 50 5.30 -3.24 0.75
CA ILE A 50 5.68 -2.30 1.80
C ILE A 50 5.32 -2.85 3.18
N LEU A 51 4.09 -3.36 3.36
CA LEU A 51 3.63 -3.92 4.64
C LEU A 51 4.50 -5.10 5.09
N ILE A 52 4.81 -6.03 4.19
CA ILE A 52 5.70 -7.17 4.48
C ILE A 52 7.10 -6.65 4.87
N LYS A 53 7.66 -5.71 4.12
CA LYS A 53 8.99 -5.14 4.43
C LYS A 53 9.00 -4.41 5.79
N SER A 54 7.87 -3.86 6.22
CA SER A 54 7.69 -3.19 7.51
C SER A 54 7.30 -4.12 8.66
N GLY A 55 7.17 -5.43 8.43
CA GLY A 55 6.82 -6.42 9.46
C GLY A 55 5.32 -6.62 9.72
N PHE A 56 4.45 -6.12 8.83
CA PHE A 56 2.99 -6.21 8.93
C PHE A 56 2.39 -7.29 8.01
N GLU A 57 3.09 -8.42 7.84
CA GLU A 57 2.69 -9.49 6.92
C GLU A 57 1.34 -10.13 7.27
N GLU A 58 0.96 -10.15 8.55
CA GLU A 58 -0.32 -10.66 9.06
C GLU A 58 -1.53 -9.92 8.44
N ILE A 59 -1.40 -8.63 8.12
CA ILE A 59 -2.46 -7.83 7.48
C ILE A 59 -2.72 -8.31 6.04
N THR A 60 -1.73 -8.98 5.43
CA THR A 60 -1.74 -9.34 4.01
C THR A 60 -2.13 -10.80 3.73
N GLN A 61 -2.44 -11.55 4.80
CA GLN A 61 -2.99 -12.91 4.78
C GLN A 61 -4.51 -12.87 4.82
#